data_AF-A0A7Y3GBJ7-F1
#
_entry.id   AF-A0A7Y3GBJ7-F1
#
_cell.length_a   1.000
_cell.length_b   1.000
_cell.length_c   1.000
_cell.angle_alpha   90.00
_cell.angle_beta   90.00
_cell.angle_gamma   90.00
#
_symmetry.space_group_name_H-M   'P 1'
#
loop_
_entity.id
_entity.type
_entity.pdbx_description
1 polymer ?
#
loop_
_entity_poly.entity_id
_entity_poly.type
_entity_poly.pdbx_seq_one_letter_code
_entity_poly.pdbx_strand_id
1 'polypeptide(L)' 'MSEAGAPVQAVVIGAGMRGSAVYGGWALRHPEQLRIVAVAEPDEGRRAALARAHGIAPEAAFADWRD' A
#
# COMPACT_ATOMS: atom_id res chain seq x y z
N MET A 1 -2.87 -23.05 18.32
CA MET A 1 -2.62 -21.78 17.62
C MET A 1 -2.96 -22.01 16.16
N SER A 2 -4.06 -21.46 15.66
CA SER A 2 -4.45 -21.63 14.25
C SER A 2 -3.32 -21.18 13.33
N GLU A 3 -3.15 -21.88 12.20
CA GLU A 3 -2.39 -21.39 11.06
C GLU A 3 -2.85 -19.96 10.73
N ALA A 4 -2.01 -18.97 11.01
CA ALA A 4 -2.17 -17.68 10.39
C ALA A 4 -1.76 -17.86 8.93
N GLY A 5 -2.73 -17.92 8.02
CA GLY A 5 -2.46 -17.90 6.59
C GLY A 5 -1.59 -16.70 6.21
N ALA A 6 -0.91 -16.78 5.06
CA ALA A 6 -0.07 -15.69 4.57
C ALA A 6 -0.81 -14.32 4.61
N PRO A 7 -0.12 -13.21 4.90
CA PRO A 7 -0.75 -11.90 5.02
C PRO A 7 -1.53 -11.56 3.75
N VAL A 8 -2.69 -10.93 3.92
CA VAL A 8 -3.45 -10.43 2.78
C VAL A 8 -2.62 -9.39 2.04
N GLN A 9 -2.52 -9.53 0.73
CA GLN A 9 -1.89 -8.54 -0.13
C GLN A 9 -2.96 -7.61 -0.70
N ALA A 10 -2.72 -6.31 -0.65
CA ALA A 10 -3.66 -5.30 -1.12
C ALA A 10 -2.98 -4.22 -1.95
N VAL A 11 -3.76 -3.62 -2.83
CA VAL A 11 -3.39 -2.43 -3.62
C VAL A 11 -4.13 -1.23 -3.05
N VAL A 12 -3.46 -0.09 -2.93
CA VAL A 12 -4.11 1.17 -2.57
C VAL A 12 -4.39 1.97 -3.84
N ILE A 13 -5.67 2.20 -4.13
CA ILE A 13 -6.10 3.17 -5.14
C ILE A 13 -6.46 4.47 -4.38
N GLY A 14 -5.63 5.49 -4.53
CA GLY A 14 -5.71 6.76 -3.83
C GLY A 14 -4.90 6.79 -2.51
N ALA A 15 -3.71 7.40 -2.56
CA ALA A 15 -2.79 7.59 -1.43
C ALA A 15 -3.05 8.89 -0.63
N GLY A 16 -4.32 9.28 -0.51
CA GLY A 16 -4.77 10.34 0.40
C GLY A 16 -4.76 9.89 1.87
N MET A 17 -5.40 10.65 2.77
CA MET A 17 -5.41 10.37 4.21
C MET A 17 -5.84 8.93 4.55
N ARG A 18 -6.90 8.43 3.90
CA ARG A 18 -7.39 7.06 4.15
C ARG A 18 -6.40 6.01 3.64
N GLY A 19 -5.95 6.13 2.39
CA GLY A 19 -5.01 5.19 1.79
C GLY A 19 -3.68 5.14 2.54
N SER A 20 -3.10 6.31 2.84
CA SER A 20 -1.76 6.40 3.42
C SER A 20 -1.74 6.31 4.95
N ALA A 21 -2.51 7.14 5.65
CA ALA A 21 -2.41 7.22 7.10
C ALA A 21 -3.25 6.15 7.82
N VAL A 22 -4.44 5.84 7.30
CA VAL A 22 -5.35 4.88 7.95
C VAL A 22 -5.00 3.45 7.55
N TYR A 23 -5.16 3.10 6.27
CA TYR A 23 -4.93 1.73 5.80
C TYR A 23 -3.45 1.39 5.69
N GLY A 24 -2.65 2.25 5.03
CA GLY A 24 -1.21 2.09 4.95
C GLY A 24 -0.57 2.08 6.34
N GLY A 25 -0.92 3.04 7.19
CA GLY A 25 -0.46 3.09 8.58
C GLY A 25 -0.83 1.84 9.39
N TRP A 26 -2.03 1.27 9.21
CA TRP A 26 -2.40 0.02 9.86
C TRP A 26 -1.58 -1.17 9.32
N ALA A 27 -1.41 -1.28 8.01
CA ALA A 27 -0.61 -2.33 7.39
C ALA A 27 0.88 -2.29 7.84
N LEU A 28 1.44 -1.10 8.07
CA LEU A 28 2.79 -0.97 8.64
C LEU A 28 2.90 -1.48 10.09
N ARG A 29 1.82 -1.36 10.87
CA ARG A 29 1.78 -1.87 12.26
C ARG A 29 1.44 -3.35 12.35
N HIS A 30 0.83 -3.91 11.30
CA HIS A 30 0.35 -5.29 11.25
C HIS A 30 0.78 -6.01 9.94
N PRO A 31 2.10 -6.04 9.61
CA PRO A 31 2.59 -6.60 8.35
C PRO A 31 2.40 -8.13 8.23
N GLU A 32 2.09 -8.80 9.33
CA GLU A 32 1.69 -10.20 9.41
C GLU A 32 0.23 -10.44 9.00
N GLN A 33 -0.60 -9.39 8.94
CA GLN A 33 -2.01 -9.46 8.55
C GLN A 33 -2.28 -8.82 7.19
N LEU A 34 -1.66 -7.68 6.89
CA LEU A 34 -1.87 -6.92 5.64
C LEU A 34 -0.56 -6.35 5.10
N ARG A 35 -0.32 -6.53 3.81
CA ARG A 35 0.77 -5.87 3.08
C ARG A 35 0.23 -5.09 1.89
N ILE A 36 0.60 -3.81 1.82
CA ILE A 36 0.35 -3.01 0.63
C ILE A 36 1.47 -3.31 -0.37
N VAL A 37 1.10 -3.83 -1.54
CA VAL A 37 2.04 -4.31 -2.56
C VAL A 37 2.10 -3.44 -3.81
N ALA A 38 1.10 -2.58 -4.01
CA ALA A 38 1.06 -1.60 -5.10
C ALA A 38 0.24 -0.37 -4.72
N VAL A 39 0.45 0.72 -5.45
CA VAL A 39 -0.30 1.97 -5.29
C VAL A 39 -0.64 2.58 -6.65
N ALA A 40 -1.88 3.03 -6.81
CA ALA A 40 -2.31 3.90 -7.90
C ALA A 40 -2.73 5.26 -7.32
N GLU A 41 -2.01 6.33 -7.66
CA GLU A 41 -2.30 7.69 -7.18
C GLU A 41 -1.77 8.72 -8.19
N PRO A 42 -2.59 9.68 -8.67
CA PRO A 42 -2.12 10.69 -9.63
C PRO A 42 -1.08 11.65 -9.04
N ASP A 43 -1.19 12.02 -7.76
CA ASP A 43 -0.21 12.89 -7.11
C ASP A 43 1.12 12.15 -6.87
N GLU A 44 2.18 12.59 -7.54
CA GLU A 44 3.50 11.97 -7.47
C GLU A 44 4.07 11.95 -6.05
N GLY A 45 3.90 13.03 -5.29
CA GLY A 45 4.43 13.14 -3.93
C GLY A 45 3.78 12.12 -2.99
N ARG A 46 2.45 11.97 -3.06
CA ARG A 46 1.69 10.98 -2.28
C ARG A 46 2.05 9.56 -2.71
N ARG A 47 2.10 9.30 -4.01
CA ARG A 47 2.46 8.00 -4.58
C ARG A 47 3.86 7.56 -4.11
N ALA A 48 4.85 8.43 -4.26
CA ALA A 48 6.22 8.17 -3.84
C ALA A 48 6.35 7.98 -2.31
N ALA A 49 5.61 8.77 -1.52
CA ALA A 49 5.62 8.64 -0.07
C ALA A 49 5.07 7.27 0.39
N LEU A 50 3.94 6.83 -0.19
CA LEU A 50 3.37 5.52 0.15
C LEU A 50 4.27 4.38 -0.32
N ALA A 51 4.79 4.48 -1.55
CA ALA A 51 5.68 3.46 -2.11
C ALA A 51 6.93 3.28 -1.25
N ARG A 52 7.57 4.38 -0.85
CA ARG A 52 8.73 4.35 0.06
C ARG A 52 8.38 3.74 1.42
N ALA A 53 7.24 4.12 2.01
CA ALA A 53 6.84 3.63 3.33
C ALA A 53 6.62 2.11 3.36
N HIS A 54 6.06 1.56 2.28
CA HIS A 54 5.73 0.13 2.17
C HIS A 54 6.76 -0.70 1.41
N GLY A 55 7.85 -0.11 0.90
CA GLY A 55 8.83 -0.81 0.08
C GLY A 55 8.28 -1.29 -1.26
N ILE A 56 7.32 -0.56 -1.84
CA ILE A 56 6.71 -0.87 -3.13
C ILE A 56 7.73 -0.54 -4.24
N ALA A 57 7.96 -1.50 -5.13
CA ALA A 57 8.85 -1.32 -6.27
C ALA A 57 8.28 -0.26 -7.24
N PRO A 58 9.14 0.50 -7.96
CA PRO A 58 8.68 1.52 -8.90
C PRO A 58 7.68 1.01 -9.95
N GLU A 59 7.81 -0.24 -10.35
CA GLU A 59 6.95 -0.91 -11.35
C GLU A 59 5.55 -1.21 -10.82
N ALA A 60 5.33 -1.07 -9.50
CA ALA A 60 4.05 -1.26 -8.82
C ALA A 60 3.49 0.07 -8.26
N ALA A 61 4.01 1.21 -8.74
CA ALA A 61 3.58 2.55 -8.35
C ALA A 61 3.06 3.33 -9.56
N PHE A 62 1.75 3.32 -9.77
CA PHE A 62 1.07 3.81 -10.96
C PHE A 62 0.45 5.20 -10.75
N ALA A 63 0.47 6.04 -11.79
CA ALA A 63 -0.19 7.34 -11.76
C ALA A 63 -1.72 7.22 -11.99
N ASP A 64 -2.16 6.15 -12.62
CA ASP A 64 -3.56 5.82 -12.88
C ASP A 64 -3.88 4.44 -12.33
N TRP A 65 -5.15 4.15 -12.06
CA TRP A 65 -5.58 2.84 -11.57
C TRP A 65 -5.78 1.80 -12.69
N ARG A 66 -5.83 2.26 -13.94
CA ARG A 66 -6.01 1.43 -15.14
C ARG A 66 -4.72 0.78 -15.63
N ASP A 67 -3.59 1.29 -15.17
CA ASP A 67 -2.24 0.77 -15.43
C ASP A 67 -1.86 -0.27 -14.35
#